data_AF-A0AAE9FD80-F1
#
_entry.id   AF-A0AAE9FD80-F1
#
_cell.length_a   1.000
_cell.length_b   1.000
_cell.length_c   1.000
_cell.angle_alpha   90.00
_cell.angle_beta   90.00
_cell.angle_gamma   90.00
#
_symmetry.space_group_name_H-M   'P 1'
#
loop_
_entity.id
_entity.type
_entity.pdbx_description
1 polymer ?
#
loop_
_entity_poly.entity_id
_entity_poly.type
_entity_poly.pdbx_seq_one_letter_code
_entity_poly.pdbx_strand_id
1 'polypeptide(L)'
;MATATRNILLQSVAKGNTWDCTLESKAAAVIKQCLTDNGGVTDGTLKVSFPVTGTATPEATIQQFQAALQLASSNSNNKAVGAESMGCSYAKCEQRVDVLCLYSRSTTLPPLP
;
A
#
# COMPACT_ATOMS: atom_id res chain seq x y z
N MET A 1 6.34 -7.81 8.08
CA MET A 1 5.50 -8.43 7.03
C MET A 1 6.11 -9.79 6.65
N ALA A 2 5.31 -10.76 6.18
CA ALA A 2 5.87 -11.97 5.55
C ALA A 2 6.62 -11.62 4.24
N THR A 3 7.78 -12.26 4.01
CA THR A 3 8.63 -12.00 2.84
C THR A 3 7.90 -12.21 1.51
N ALA A 4 7.05 -13.25 1.41
CA ALA A 4 6.27 -13.53 0.21
C ALA A 4 5.32 -12.38 -0.14
N THR A 5 4.62 -11.82 0.84
CA THR A 5 3.71 -10.69 0.62
C THR A 5 4.46 -9.43 0.24
N ARG A 6 5.62 -9.19 0.86
CA ARG A 6 6.48 -8.05 0.51
C ARG A 6 6.89 -8.14 -0.96
N ASN A 7 7.25 -9.33 -1.45
CA ASN A 7 7.59 -9.55 -2.85
C ASN A 7 6.42 -9.26 -3.80
N ILE A 8 5.19 -9.70 -3.46
CA ILE A 8 3.99 -9.40 -4.25
C ILE A 8 3.76 -7.89 -4.34
N LEU A 9 3.83 -7.17 -3.22
CA LEU A 9 3.64 -5.72 -3.16
C LEU A 9 4.75 -4.97 -3.91
N LEU A 10 5.99 -5.47 -3.85
CA LEU A 10 7.12 -4.94 -4.61
C LEU A 10 6.92 -5.05 -6.13
N GLN A 11 6.44 -6.20 -6.59
CA GLN A 11 6.24 -6.48 -8.01
C GLN A 11 4.98 -5.85 -8.60
N SER A 12 3.98 -5.56 -7.75
CA SER A 12 2.70 -4.98 -8.16
C SER A 12 2.68 -3.46 -7.94
N VAL A 13 2.62 -3.01 -6.68
CA VAL A 13 2.39 -1.61 -6.32
C VAL A 13 3.69 -0.80 -6.29
N ALA A 14 4.81 -1.40 -5.87
CA ALA A 14 6.10 -0.72 -5.78
C ALA A 14 6.86 -0.65 -7.10
N LYS A 15 6.30 -1.17 -8.20
CA LYS A 15 7.05 -1.36 -9.43
C LYS A 15 7.53 -0.01 -9.97
N GLY A 16 8.84 0.24 -9.86
CA GLY A 16 9.48 1.50 -10.25
C GLY A 16 9.72 2.51 -9.12
N ASN A 17 9.33 2.20 -7.87
CA ASN A 17 9.58 3.01 -6.68
C ASN A 17 10.65 2.36 -5.78
N THR A 18 11.39 3.14 -4.99
CA THR A 18 12.25 2.61 -3.93
C THR A 18 11.40 2.17 -2.73
N TRP A 19 11.69 1.00 -2.17
CA TRP A 19 10.98 0.55 -0.96
C TRP A 19 11.53 1.22 0.29
N ASP A 20 10.68 1.89 1.05
CA ASP A 20 11.02 2.51 2.34
C ASP A 20 10.40 1.74 3.50
N CYS A 21 11.26 1.11 4.30
CA CYS A 21 10.88 0.35 5.49
C CYS A 21 10.21 1.22 6.58
N THR A 22 10.49 2.52 6.61
CA THR A 22 9.84 3.49 7.51
C THR A 22 8.40 3.69 7.09
N LEU A 23 8.14 3.86 5.78
CA LEU A 23 6.78 3.93 5.24
C LEU A 23 6.03 2.62 5.43
N GLU A 24 6.68 1.46 5.25
CA GLU A 24 6.10 0.14 5.56
C GLU A 24 5.67 0.07 7.03
N SER A 25 6.52 0.51 7.95
CA SER A 25 6.25 0.48 9.39
C SER A 25 5.09 1.41 9.77
N LYS A 26 5.01 2.60 9.15
CA LYS A 26 3.88 3.52 9.31
C LYS A 26 2.59 2.92 8.76
N ALA A 27 2.63 2.36 7.55
CA ALA A 27 1.49 1.69 6.93
C ALA A 27 0.99 0.54 7.83
N ALA A 28 1.90 -0.23 8.42
CA ALA A 28 1.58 -1.31 9.35
C ALA A 28 0.89 -0.80 10.63
N ALA A 29 1.32 0.32 11.19
CA ALA A 29 0.73 0.92 12.37
C ALA A 29 -0.71 1.43 12.12
N VAL A 30 -0.95 2.01 10.94
CA VAL A 30 -2.27 2.51 10.54
C VAL A 30 -3.21 1.36 10.20
N ILE A 31 -2.79 0.44 9.33
CA ILE A 31 -3.68 -0.60 8.79
C ILE A 31 -4.14 -1.61 9.86
N LYS A 32 -3.36 -1.80 10.94
CA LYS A 32 -3.74 -2.61 12.10
C LYS A 32 -4.91 -2.05 12.89
N GLN A 33 -5.24 -0.78 12.75
CA GLN A 33 -6.39 -0.17 13.42
C GLN A 33 -7.72 -0.57 12.76
N CYS A 34 -7.68 -1.21 11.59
CA CYS A 34 -8.85 -1.72 10.88
C CYS A 34 -9.95 -0.68 10.63
N LEU A 35 -9.54 0.59 10.55
CA LEU A 35 -10.43 1.71 10.23
C LEU A 35 -10.98 1.55 8.81
N THR A 36 -12.18 2.05 8.58
CA THR A 36 -12.79 2.06 7.24
C THR A 36 -12.15 3.13 6.34
N ASP A 37 -11.69 4.23 6.93
CA ASP A 37 -10.89 5.27 6.27
C ASP A 37 -9.38 4.98 6.31
N ASN A 38 -8.56 5.86 5.73
CA ASN A 38 -7.10 5.71 5.70
C ASN A 38 -6.43 6.05 7.05
N GLY A 39 -7.16 6.14 8.17
CA GLY A 39 -6.62 6.55 9.46
C GLY A 39 -6.09 7.97 9.48
N GLY A 40 -6.73 8.88 8.72
CA GLY A 40 -6.35 10.29 8.63
C GLY A 40 -5.13 10.57 7.75
N VAL A 41 -4.60 9.60 7.01
CA VAL A 41 -3.50 9.84 6.06
C VAL A 41 -4.02 10.53 4.81
N THR A 42 -3.59 11.78 4.60
CA THR A 42 -4.10 12.70 3.57
C THR A 42 -3.29 12.73 2.28
N ASP A 43 -1.98 12.46 2.34
CA ASP A 43 -1.10 12.51 1.17
C ASP A 43 -0.64 11.12 0.74
N GLY A 44 -0.60 10.90 -0.58
CA GLY A 44 0.05 9.75 -1.20
C GLY A 44 -0.28 8.45 -0.50
N THR A 45 -1.54 8.00 -0.58
CA THR A 45 -1.97 6.76 0.05
C THR A 45 -2.84 5.95 -0.90
N LEU A 46 -2.52 4.66 -1.05
CA LEU A 46 -3.37 3.68 -1.70
C LEU A 46 -3.90 2.73 -0.62
N LYS A 47 -5.22 2.68 -0.44
CA LYS A 47 -5.87 1.68 0.41
C LYS A 47 -6.78 0.81 -0.43
N VAL A 48 -6.62 -0.50 -0.32
CA VAL A 48 -7.46 -1.48 -1.03
C VAL A 48 -7.94 -2.52 -0.02
N SER A 49 -9.23 -2.83 -0.08
CA SER A 49 -9.87 -3.79 0.81
C SER A 49 -10.39 -4.96 -0.02
N PHE A 50 -10.01 -6.18 0.36
CA PHE A 50 -10.42 -7.40 -0.31
C PHE A 50 -11.25 -8.27 0.65
N PRO A 51 -12.41 -8.79 0.21
CA PRO A 51 -13.17 -9.72 1.02
C PRO A 51 -12.40 -11.03 1.22
N VAL A 52 -12.52 -11.62 2.40
CA VAL A 52 -11.94 -12.90 2.76
C VAL A 52 -13.08 -13.89 3.01
N THR A 53 -13.09 -14.99 2.26
CA THR A 53 -14.03 -16.09 2.50
C THR A 53 -13.34 -17.21 3.29
N GLY A 54 -13.97 -17.66 4.38
CA GLY A 54 -13.53 -18.83 5.14
C GLY A 54 -12.14 -18.71 5.80
N THR A 55 -11.33 -19.76 5.67
CA THR A 55 -10.01 -19.92 6.31
C THR A 55 -8.85 -19.36 5.48
N ALA A 56 -9.12 -18.61 4.41
CA ALA A 56 -8.08 -18.04 3.57
C ALA A 56 -7.11 -17.15 4.38
N THR A 57 -5.82 -17.37 4.15
CA THR A 57 -4.77 -16.57 4.76
C THR A 57 -4.66 -15.23 4.04
N PRO A 58 -4.23 -14.16 4.72
CA PRO A 58 -4.01 -12.86 4.09
C PRO A 58 -3.10 -12.93 2.85
N GLU A 59 -2.07 -13.77 2.92
CA GLU A 59 -1.12 -13.99 1.84
C GLU A 59 -1.81 -14.56 0.59
N ALA A 60 -2.67 -15.57 0.77
CA ALA A 60 -3.42 -16.18 -0.32
C ALA A 60 -4.42 -15.18 -0.94
N THR A 61 -5.09 -14.38 -0.10
CA THR A 61 -5.98 -13.31 -0.58
C THR A 61 -5.21 -12.28 -1.40
N ILE A 62 -4.09 -11.76 -0.89
CA ILE A 62 -3.28 -10.76 -1.60
C ILE A 62 -2.76 -11.32 -2.93
N GLN A 63 -2.36 -12.59 -2.97
CA GLN A 63 -1.93 -13.25 -4.19
C GLN A 63 -3.07 -13.36 -5.23
N GLN A 64 -4.28 -13.73 -4.80
CA GLN A 64 -5.46 -13.77 -5.67
C GLN A 64 -5.79 -12.39 -6.28
N PHE A 65 -5.56 -11.31 -5.52
CA PHE A 65 -5.86 -9.95 -5.95
C PHE A 65 -4.65 -9.17 -6.48
N GLN A 66 -3.54 -9.84 -6.81
CA GLN A 66 -2.32 -9.18 -7.32
C GLN A 66 -2.58 -8.30 -8.56
N ALA A 67 -3.43 -8.74 -9.49
CA ALA A 67 -3.78 -7.96 -10.68
C ALA A 67 -4.59 -6.70 -10.32
N ALA A 68 -5.49 -6.80 -9.34
CA ALA A 68 -6.25 -5.65 -8.84
C ALA A 68 -5.34 -4.65 -8.12
N LEU A 69 -4.36 -5.12 -7.35
CA LEU A 69 -3.33 -4.28 -6.74
C LEU A 69 -2.49 -3.55 -7.79
N GLN A 70 -2.08 -4.23 -8.86
CA GLN A 70 -1.35 -3.61 -9.96
C GLN A 70 -2.19 -2.54 -10.66
N LEU A 71 -3.46 -2.84 -10.95
CA LEU A 71 -4.37 -1.88 -11.56
C LEU A 71 -4.64 -0.67 -10.64
N ALA A 72 -4.83 -0.91 -9.34
CA ALA A 72 -5.01 0.15 -8.36
C ALA A 72 -3.76 1.02 -8.22
N SER A 73 -2.56 0.44 -8.36
CA SER A 73 -1.31 1.19 -8.46
C SER A 73 -1.22 2.04 -9.72
N SER A 74 -1.66 1.52 -10.87
CA SER A 74 -1.68 2.27 -12.13
C SER A 74 -2.76 3.37 -12.14
N ASN A 75 -3.88 3.15 -11.46
CA ASN A 75 -4.99 4.10 -11.31
C ASN A 75 -4.86 5.03 -10.11
N SER A 76 -3.91 4.78 -9.20
CA SER A 76 -3.42 5.74 -8.21
C SER A 76 -2.69 6.85 -8.96
N ASN A 77 -3.52 7.67 -9.64
CA ASN A 77 -3.28 8.73 -10.60
C ASN A 77 -1.90 9.36 -10.49
N ASN A 78 -1.22 9.55 -11.64
CA ASN A 78 -0.67 10.79 -12.25
C ASN A 78 -0.06 11.91 -11.36
N LYS A 79 0.05 11.68 -10.05
CA LYS A 79 0.72 12.45 -9.02
C LYS A 79 1.86 11.64 -8.40
N ALA A 80 2.04 10.37 -8.80
CA ALA A 80 3.25 9.58 -8.55
C ALA A 80 4.37 9.89 -9.57
N VAL A 81 4.18 10.87 -10.46
CA VAL A 81 5.28 11.48 -11.21
C VAL A 81 6.15 12.22 -10.17
N GLY A 82 7.22 11.56 -9.70
CA GLY A 82 8.12 12.05 -8.65
C GLY A 82 7.96 11.41 -7.26
N ALA A 83 7.22 10.30 -7.11
CA ALA A 83 7.30 9.50 -5.90
C ALA A 83 8.64 8.73 -5.89
N GLU A 84 9.53 9.06 -4.97
CA GLU A 84 10.85 8.43 -4.90
C GLU A 84 10.83 7.18 -4.02
N SER A 85 9.92 7.11 -3.03
CA SER A 85 9.83 5.96 -2.14
C SER A 85 8.42 5.59 -1.72
N MET A 86 8.23 4.32 -1.41
CA MET A 86 6.94 3.73 -1.05
C MET A 86 7.12 2.64 0.00
N GLY A 87 6.15 2.49 0.90
CA GLY A 87 6.06 1.33 1.78
C GLY A 87 4.61 0.90 1.98
N CYS A 88 4.36 -0.39 1.85
CA CYS A 88 3.02 -0.96 2.01
C CYS A 88 2.95 -1.92 3.20
N SER A 89 1.75 -2.08 3.77
CA SER A 89 1.44 -3.11 4.74
C SER A 89 0.02 -3.64 4.56
N TYR A 90 -0.31 -4.73 5.25
CA TYR A 90 -1.66 -5.29 5.26
C TYR A 90 -2.08 -5.71 6.66
N ALA A 91 -3.38 -5.76 6.89
CA ALA A 91 -3.99 -6.37 8.06
C ALA A 91 -5.22 -7.17 7.67
N LYS A 92 -5.46 -8.27 8.39
CA LYS A 92 -6.76 -8.96 8.35
C LYS A 92 -7.69 -8.25 9.33
N CYS A 93 -8.74 -7.66 8.80
CA CYS A 93 -9.75 -6.93 9.54
C CYS A 93 -11.08 -7.66 9.39
N GLU A 94 -11.49 -8.41 10.42
CA GLU A 94 -12.71 -9.23 10.38
C GLU A 94 -12.75 -10.18 9.17
N GLN A 95 -13.67 -9.95 8.22
CA GLN A 95 -13.88 -10.73 7.00
C GLN A 95 -13.24 -10.09 5.76
N ARG A 96 -12.23 -9.24 5.93
CA ARG A 96 -11.50 -8.62 4.84
C ARG A 96 -9.99 -8.55 5.12
N VAL A 97 -9.21 -8.42 4.07
CA VAL A 97 -7.79 -8.07 4.12
C VAL A 97 -7.66 -6.68 3.53
N ASP A 98 -7.19 -5.75 4.35
CA ASP A 98 -6.94 -4.37 3.96
C ASP A 98 -5.44 -4.23 3.69
N VAL A 99 -5.10 -3.66 2.53
CA VAL A 99 -3.75 -3.31 2.10
C VAL A 99 -3.65 -1.78 2.08
N LEU A 100 -2.63 -1.25 2.72
CA LEU A 100 -2.33 0.18 2.75
C LEU A 100 -0.92 0.43 2.25
N CYS A 101 -0.77 1.31 1.28
CA CYS A 101 0.50 1.76 0.75
C CYS A 101 0.64 3.26 0.95
N LEU A 102 1.77 3.67 1.51
CA LEU A 102 2.15 5.07 1.70
C LEU A 102 3.24 5.43 0.70
N TYR A 103 3.16 6.64 0.15
CA TYR A 103 4.13 7.19 -0.80
C TYR A 103 4.78 8.44 -0.20
N SER A 104 6.10 8.60 -0.37
CA SER A 104 6.77 9.88 -0.18
C SER A 104 7.03 10.53 -1.55
N ARG A 105 6.83 11.84 -1.62
CA ARG A 105 7.31 12.65 -2.75
C ARG A 105 8.45 13.51 -2.24
N SER A 106 9.50 13.65 -3.04
CA SER A 106 10.39 14.80 -2.88
C SER A 106 9.62 16.04 -3.32
N THR A 107 9.26 16.90 -2.38
CA THR A 107 8.86 18.26 -2.71
C THR A 107 10.12 19.03 -3.11
N THR A 108 10.67 18.77 -4.29
CA THR A 108 11.50 19.78 -4.97
C THR A 108 10.54 20.83 -5.54
N LEU A 109 9.87 21.57 -4.67
CA LEU A 109 9.48 22.92 -5.03
C LEU A 109 10.81 23.69 -5.09
N PRO A 110 11.23 24.22 -6.24
CA PRO A 110 12.34 25.15 -6.24
C PRO A 110 11.98 26.29 -5.26
N PRO A 111 12.94 26.78 -4.45
CA PRO A 111 12.67 27.94 -3.61
C PRO A 111 12.14 29.05 -4.52
N LEU A 112 10.99 29.61 -4.17
CA LEU A 112 10.44 30.76 -4.87
C LEU A 112 11.50 31.88 -4.88
N PRO A 113 11.71 32.56 -6.03
CA PRO A 113 12.67 33.66 -6.13
C PRO A 113 12.33 34.83 -5.21
#